data_AF-A0A378I820-F1
#
_entry.id   AF-A0A378I820-F1
#
_cell.length_a   1.000
_cell.length_b   1.000
_cell.length_c   1.000
_cell.angle_alpha   90.00
_cell.angle_beta   90.00
_cell.angle_gamma   90.00
#
_symmetry.space_group_name_H-M   'P 1'
#
loop_
_entity.id
_entity.type
_entity.pdbx_description
1 polymer ?
#
loop_
_entity_poly.entity_id
_entity_poly.type
_entity_poly.pdbx_seq_one_letter_code
_entity_poly.pdbx_strand_id
1 'polypeptide(L)'
;MKLYKKLLACFTDSKKESKTKGKFILYKIVDYDEDNYLIQCINTRGIIPMSLEEILCDVVILFGLHPIQSCFVGIEYIRTNLTHPFLKITQKNCISSYQNSRYGKYNLLFQNRDGLVGFECKTTDEIYIREPSEIALAKKIIEEFDAIQAFYIGVMAGRQFAKNPNTQRETNKKKHLRLVVG
;
A
#
# COMPACT_ATOMS: atom_id res chain seq x y z
N MET A 1 -35.34 -13.77 -4.56
CA MET A 1 -34.26 -14.54 -5.22
C MET A 1 -34.13 -14.26 -6.75
N LYS A 2 -34.09 -12.99 -7.20
CA LYS A 2 -33.85 -12.67 -8.63
C LYS A 2 -32.89 -11.49 -8.89
N LEU A 3 -32.33 -10.88 -7.83
CA LEU A 3 -31.37 -9.77 -7.96
C LEU A 3 -29.90 -10.24 -8.01
N TYR A 4 -29.58 -11.38 -7.38
CA TYR A 4 -28.20 -11.88 -7.25
C TYR A 4 -27.61 -12.43 -8.56
N LYS A 5 -28.44 -12.90 -9.51
CA LYS A 5 -27.95 -13.45 -10.80
C LYS A 5 -27.60 -12.38 -11.83
N LYS A 6 -28.09 -11.13 -11.70
CA LYS A 6 -27.76 -10.05 -12.65
C LYS A 6 -26.37 -9.44 -12.41
N LEU A 7 -25.87 -9.48 -11.18
CA LEU A 7 -24.52 -8.98 -10.86
C LEU A 7 -23.41 -9.98 -11.24
N LEU A 8 -23.70 -11.28 -11.27
CA LEU A 8 -22.77 -12.33 -11.71
C LEU A 8 -22.62 -12.42 -13.25
N ALA A 9 -23.58 -11.89 -14.00
CA ALA A 9 -23.54 -11.90 -15.47
C ALA A 9 -22.66 -10.79 -16.07
N CYS A 10 -22.31 -9.75 -15.30
CA CYS A 10 -21.41 -8.69 -15.79
C CYS A 10 -19.92 -9.05 -15.72
N PHE A 11 -19.57 -10.24 -15.21
CA PHE A 11 -18.17 -10.65 -15.00
C PHE A 11 -17.77 -11.94 -15.74
N THR A 12 -18.64 -12.50 -16.59
CA THR A 12 -18.34 -13.75 -17.32
C THR A 12 -18.27 -13.64 -18.83
N ASP A 13 -18.50 -12.46 -19.41
CA ASP A 13 -18.30 -12.21 -20.83
C ASP A 13 -17.17 -11.20 -21.08
N SER A 14 -15.94 -11.70 -20.96
CA SER A 14 -14.79 -11.17 -21.71
C SER A 14 -13.71 -12.25 -21.82
N LYS A 15 -14.04 -13.28 -22.61
CA LYS A 15 -13.01 -14.06 -23.31
C LYS A 15 -12.28 -13.12 -24.26
N LYS A 16 -10.95 -13.11 -24.14
CA LYS A 16 -9.94 -12.33 -24.89
C LYS A 16 -9.95 -10.83 -24.61
N GLU A 17 -9.07 -10.39 -23.73
CA GLU A 17 -8.54 -9.02 -23.79
C GLU A 17 -7.08 -8.98 -23.33
N SER A 18 -6.37 -7.99 -23.86
CA SER A 18 -4.97 -7.95 -24.20
C SER A 18 -3.99 -7.86 -23.03
N LYS A 19 -2.70 -8.11 -23.33
CA LYS A 19 -1.52 -7.81 -22.51
C LYS A 19 -1.35 -6.31 -22.19
N THR A 20 -2.30 -5.70 -21.53
CA THR A 20 -2.17 -4.36 -20.95
C THR A 20 -2.26 -4.53 -19.44
N LYS A 21 -1.10 -4.72 -18.78
CA LYS A 21 -0.97 -4.63 -17.33
C LYS A 21 -1.40 -3.22 -16.92
N GLY A 22 -2.68 -3.08 -16.58
CA GLY A 22 -3.27 -1.80 -16.27
C GLY A 22 -2.78 -1.28 -14.93
N LYS A 23 -2.15 -0.10 -14.97
CA LYS A 23 -1.86 0.73 -13.79
C LYS A 23 -3.18 1.21 -13.22
N PHE A 24 -3.74 0.51 -12.24
CA PHE A 24 -4.99 0.97 -11.62
C PHE A 24 -4.80 1.13 -10.13
N ILE A 25 -4.51 2.38 -9.75
CA ILE A 25 -4.87 2.87 -8.42
C ILE A 25 -6.40 2.88 -8.41
N LEU A 26 -7.01 2.23 -7.43
CA LEU A 26 -8.46 2.08 -7.33
C LEU A 26 -9.03 2.99 -6.23
N TYR A 27 -8.24 3.25 -5.20
CA TYR A 27 -8.63 4.04 -4.05
C TYR A 27 -7.60 5.11 -3.76
N LYS A 28 -8.05 6.21 -3.17
CA LYS A 28 -7.16 7.19 -2.55
C LYS A 28 -7.70 7.60 -1.20
N ILE A 29 -6.79 7.74 -0.24
CA ILE A 29 -7.06 8.50 0.99
C ILE A 29 -7.15 9.97 0.56
N VAL A 30 -8.29 10.62 0.82
CA VAL A 30 -8.49 12.04 0.48
C VAL A 30 -8.34 12.96 1.67
N ASP A 31 -8.59 12.43 2.86
CA ASP A 31 -8.38 13.12 4.13
C ASP A 31 -8.18 12.09 5.24
N TYR A 32 -7.63 12.53 6.36
CA TYR A 32 -7.55 11.72 7.57
C TYR A 32 -7.52 12.62 8.81
N ASP A 33 -8.19 12.17 9.85
CA ASP A 33 -8.14 12.68 11.22
C ASP A 33 -7.84 11.50 12.14
N GLU A 34 -7.30 11.74 13.34
CA GLU A 34 -6.60 10.78 14.23
C GLU A 34 -7.02 9.30 14.13
N ASP A 35 -8.32 8.99 14.11
CA ASP A 35 -8.86 7.63 14.01
C ASP A 35 -9.68 7.32 12.73
N ASN A 36 -9.94 8.33 11.88
CA ASN A 36 -10.83 8.20 10.72
C ASN A 36 -10.14 8.64 9.41
N TYR A 37 -10.25 7.80 8.40
CA TYR A 37 -9.70 8.01 7.07
C TYR A 37 -10.84 8.13 6.06
N LEU A 38 -10.78 9.14 5.21
CA LEU A 38 -11.73 9.29 4.12
C LEU A 38 -11.16 8.63 2.87
N ILE A 39 -11.78 7.52 2.44
CA ILE A 39 -11.38 6.76 1.26
C ILE A 39 -12.30 7.09 0.10
N GLN A 40 -11.73 7.52 -1.03
CA GLN A 40 -12.45 7.72 -2.29
C GLN A 40 -12.09 6.60 -3.27
N CYS A 41 -13.11 5.93 -3.82
CA CYS A 41 -12.93 5.10 -5.01
C CYS A 41 -12.74 6.02 -6.23
N ILE A 42 -11.65 5.82 -6.96
CA ILE A 42 -11.25 6.66 -8.10
C ILE A 42 -12.34 6.64 -9.16
N ASN A 43 -12.57 7.78 -9.81
CA ASN A 43 -13.65 8.04 -10.76
C ASN A 43 -15.08 8.01 -10.17
N THR A 44 -15.22 7.91 -8.85
CA THR A 44 -16.51 8.04 -8.17
C THR A 44 -16.53 9.28 -7.27
N ARG A 45 -17.72 9.76 -6.92
CA ARG A 45 -17.90 10.80 -5.88
C ARG A 45 -18.09 10.19 -4.48
N GLY A 46 -18.06 8.87 -4.35
CA GLY A 46 -18.27 8.18 -3.09
C GLY A 46 -17.07 8.36 -2.16
N ILE A 47 -17.33 8.85 -0.96
CA ILE A 47 -16.37 8.92 0.13
C ILE A 47 -16.83 7.95 1.21
N ILE A 48 -15.93 7.08 1.63
CA ILE A 48 -16.18 6.05 2.63
C ILE A 48 -15.31 6.40 3.84
N PRO A 49 -15.88 6.80 4.97
CA PRO A 49 -15.13 6.91 6.21
C PRO A 49 -14.76 5.51 6.69
N MET A 50 -13.49 5.30 7.02
CA MET A 50 -12.98 4.02 7.52
C MET A 50 -11.95 4.25 8.64
N SER A 51 -11.90 3.38 9.62
CA SER A 51 -10.80 3.33 10.58
C SER A 51 -9.54 2.72 9.94
N LEU A 52 -8.39 2.90 10.60
CA LEU A 52 -7.16 2.23 10.20
C LEU A 52 -7.33 0.70 10.19
N GLU A 53 -8.03 0.14 11.18
CA GLU A 53 -8.30 -1.30 11.26
C GLU A 53 -9.15 -1.80 10.10
N GLU A 54 -10.16 -1.03 9.69
CA GLU A 54 -11.02 -1.38 8.56
C GLU A 54 -10.25 -1.36 7.23
N ILE A 55 -9.39 -0.35 7.01
CA ILE A 55 -8.50 -0.29 5.83
C ILE A 55 -7.59 -1.50 5.79
N LEU A 56 -7.02 -1.86 6.94
CA LEU A 56 -6.13 -2.99 7.11
C LEU A 56 -6.86 -4.31 6.82
N CYS A 57 -8.09 -4.49 7.30
CA CYS A 57 -8.87 -5.71 7.06
C CYS A 57 -9.35 -5.86 5.61
N ASP A 58 -9.51 -4.75 4.87
CA ASP A 58 -9.91 -4.77 3.46
C ASP A 58 -8.68 -4.74 2.53
N VAL A 59 -8.21 -5.94 2.15
CA VAL A 59 -7.08 -6.11 1.22
C VAL A 59 -7.32 -5.49 -0.16
N VAL A 60 -8.57 -5.34 -0.60
CA VAL A 60 -8.89 -4.73 -1.90
C VAL A 60 -8.65 -3.23 -1.83
N ILE A 61 -9.05 -2.60 -0.73
CA ILE A 61 -8.80 -1.18 -0.46
C ILE A 61 -7.30 -0.97 -0.24
N LEU A 62 -6.68 -1.68 0.70
CA LEU A 62 -5.26 -1.51 1.03
C LEU A 62 -4.35 -1.66 -0.20
N PHE A 63 -4.56 -2.72 -1.00
CA PHE A 63 -3.73 -2.98 -2.19
C PHE A 63 -4.24 -2.27 -3.45
N GLY A 64 -5.32 -1.50 -3.33
CA GLY A 64 -5.81 -0.59 -4.36
C GLY A 64 -5.38 0.87 -4.15
N LEU A 65 -4.71 1.18 -3.03
CA LEU A 65 -4.13 2.50 -2.77
C LEU A 65 -2.90 2.78 -3.64
N HIS A 66 -2.55 4.07 -3.77
CA HIS A 66 -1.24 4.47 -4.30
C HIS A 66 -0.11 3.95 -3.36
N PRO A 67 1.09 3.59 -3.84
CA PRO A 67 2.18 3.10 -2.98
C PRO A 67 2.51 4.01 -1.82
N ILE A 68 2.58 5.32 -2.09
CA ILE A 68 2.83 6.33 -1.07
C ILE A 68 1.80 6.22 0.06
N GLN A 69 0.52 6.05 -0.28
CA GLN A 69 -0.56 5.93 0.70
C GLN A 69 -0.51 4.58 1.41
N SER A 70 -0.17 3.51 0.69
CA SER A 70 0.01 2.18 1.28
C SER A 70 1.17 2.16 2.28
N CYS A 71 2.29 2.80 1.93
CA CYS A 71 3.44 3.02 2.81
C CYS A 71 3.06 3.83 4.05
N PHE A 72 2.32 4.92 3.84
CA PHE A 72 1.78 5.72 4.95
C PHE A 72 0.92 4.88 5.91
N VAL A 73 -0.02 4.08 5.40
CA VAL A 73 -0.83 3.17 6.22
C VAL A 73 0.04 2.18 7.00
N GLY A 74 1.11 1.67 6.39
CA GLY A 74 2.08 0.80 7.07
C GLY A 74 2.83 1.49 8.23
N ILE A 75 3.17 2.76 8.09
CA ILE A 75 3.78 3.56 9.16
C ILE A 75 2.77 3.81 10.29
N GLU A 76 1.55 4.19 9.93
CA GLU A 76 0.47 4.47 10.89
C GLU A 76 0.07 3.24 11.69
N TYR A 77 0.07 2.05 11.07
CA TYR A 77 -0.14 0.78 11.75
C TYR A 77 0.84 0.56 12.90
N ILE A 78 2.13 0.89 12.70
CA ILE A 78 3.12 0.81 13.78
C ILE A 78 2.91 1.91 14.81
N ARG A 79 2.62 3.15 14.37
CA ARG A 79 2.43 4.31 15.27
C ARG A 79 1.32 4.08 16.29
N THR A 80 0.22 3.47 15.85
CA THR A 80 -0.97 3.21 16.66
C THR A 80 -0.82 2.02 17.60
N ASN A 81 0.32 1.30 17.58
CA ASN A 81 0.57 0.10 18.40
C ASN A 81 -0.57 -0.91 18.34
N LEU A 82 -1.31 -0.99 17.22
CA LEU A 82 -2.42 -1.93 17.09
C LEU A 82 -1.87 -3.35 17.30
N THR A 83 -2.27 -3.97 18.40
CA THR A 83 -1.88 -5.32 18.82
C THR A 83 -2.50 -6.41 17.95
N HIS A 84 -3.19 -6.03 16.88
CA HIS A 84 -3.80 -6.97 15.97
C HIS A 84 -2.73 -7.74 15.20
N PRO A 85 -2.74 -9.09 15.25
CA PRO A 85 -1.87 -9.92 14.45
C PRO A 85 -2.32 -9.84 12.99
N PHE A 86 -1.91 -8.79 12.29
CA PHE A 86 -2.13 -8.59 10.86
C PHE A 86 -1.57 -9.76 10.02
N LEU A 87 -0.68 -10.56 10.61
CA LEU A 87 -0.15 -11.79 10.02
C LEU A 87 -1.13 -12.98 10.03
N LYS A 88 -2.36 -12.82 10.53
CA LYS A 88 -3.47 -13.76 10.25
C LYS A 88 -4.32 -13.33 9.04
N ILE A 89 -3.76 -12.56 8.09
CA ILE A 89 -4.31 -12.55 6.73
C ILE A 89 -4.30 -14.00 6.26
N THR A 90 -5.46 -14.65 6.32
CA THR A 90 -5.72 -15.96 5.77
C THR A 90 -5.29 -15.94 4.31
N GLN A 91 -4.08 -16.46 4.06
CA GLN A 91 -3.48 -16.70 2.75
C GLN A 91 -4.28 -17.72 1.92
N LYS A 92 -5.57 -17.94 2.20
CA LYS A 92 -6.25 -19.10 1.66
C LYS A 92 -6.66 -18.96 0.21
N ASN A 93 -6.86 -17.76 -0.37
CA ASN A 93 -7.21 -17.65 -1.80
C ASN A 93 -6.93 -16.31 -2.54
N CYS A 94 -6.48 -15.23 -1.88
CA CYS A 94 -6.34 -13.92 -2.57
C CYS A 94 -4.91 -13.59 -3.06
N ILE A 95 -3.88 -14.32 -2.64
CA ILE A 95 -2.50 -14.02 -3.07
C ILE A 95 -2.25 -14.44 -4.52
N SER A 96 -2.86 -15.53 -5.00
CA SER A 96 -2.64 -16.02 -6.37
C SER A 96 -3.20 -15.08 -7.45
N SER A 97 -4.20 -14.26 -7.14
CA SER A 97 -4.74 -13.24 -8.07
C SER A 97 -3.99 -11.90 -8.03
N TYR A 98 -3.14 -11.67 -7.02
CA TYR A 98 -2.34 -10.45 -6.86
C TYR A 98 -0.83 -10.68 -7.08
N GLN A 99 -0.41 -11.91 -7.42
CA GLN A 99 0.98 -12.30 -7.72
C GLN A 99 1.61 -11.52 -8.88
N ASN A 100 0.82 -10.85 -9.71
CA ASN A 100 1.34 -9.91 -10.69
C ASN A 100 1.44 -8.54 -10.04
N SER A 101 2.66 -8.15 -9.65
CA SER A 101 3.03 -6.77 -9.31
C SER A 101 2.31 -5.81 -10.27
N ARG A 102 1.31 -5.10 -9.73
CA ARG A 102 0.29 -4.41 -10.52
C ARG A 102 0.88 -3.22 -11.27
N TYR A 103 1.96 -2.65 -10.75
CA TYR A 103 2.70 -1.52 -11.31
C TYR A 103 4.05 -1.37 -10.57
N GLY A 104 4.92 -0.50 -11.06
CA GLY A 104 6.20 -0.18 -10.43
C GLY A 104 7.40 -0.96 -10.99
N LYS A 105 8.52 -0.26 -11.18
CA LYS A 105 9.78 -0.85 -11.68
C LYS A 105 10.59 -1.55 -10.58
N TYR A 106 10.31 -1.32 -9.30
CA TYR A 106 11.03 -1.97 -8.21
C TYR A 106 10.33 -3.25 -7.72
N ASN A 107 11.12 -4.19 -7.23
CA ASN A 107 10.66 -5.41 -6.58
C ASN A 107 11.46 -5.66 -5.29
N LEU A 108 10.74 -5.81 -4.19
CA LEU A 108 11.29 -6.12 -2.88
C LEU A 108 11.79 -7.55 -2.85
N LEU A 109 13.04 -7.76 -2.48
CA LEU A 109 13.68 -9.07 -2.48
C LEU A 109 13.83 -9.66 -1.07
N PHE A 110 14.47 -8.90 -0.17
CA PHE A 110 14.81 -9.40 1.15
C PHE A 110 15.00 -8.27 2.17
N GLN A 111 14.99 -8.67 3.44
CA GLN A 111 15.54 -7.86 4.53
C GLN A 111 16.75 -8.61 5.10
N ASN A 112 17.89 -7.92 5.23
CA ASN A 112 19.09 -8.52 5.81
C ASN A 112 19.04 -8.51 7.35
N ARG A 113 20.05 -9.13 7.99
CA ARG A 113 20.13 -9.21 9.46
C ARG A 113 20.32 -7.85 10.13
N ASP A 114 20.88 -6.88 9.41
CA ASP A 114 21.06 -5.51 9.87
C ASP A 114 19.78 -4.66 9.74
N GLY A 115 18.70 -5.24 9.20
CA GLY A 115 17.43 -4.57 9.00
C GLY A 115 17.34 -3.73 7.72
N LEU A 116 18.37 -3.76 6.87
CA LEU A 116 18.38 -3.13 5.56
C LEU A 116 17.53 -3.92 4.57
N VAL A 117 16.94 -3.21 3.62
CA VAL A 117 16.03 -3.75 2.61
C VAL A 117 16.74 -3.81 1.26
N GLY A 118 16.78 -5.02 0.70
CA GLY A 118 17.22 -5.30 -0.66
C GLY A 118 16.06 -5.26 -1.64
N PHE A 119 16.19 -4.51 -2.72
CA PHE A 119 15.20 -4.46 -3.81
C PHE A 119 15.89 -4.32 -5.18
N GLU A 120 15.30 -4.92 -6.20
CA GLU A 120 15.79 -4.87 -7.57
C GLU A 120 14.99 -3.88 -8.43
N CYS A 121 15.65 -3.30 -9.43
CA CYS A 121 15.00 -2.60 -10.53
C CYS A 121 14.77 -3.56 -11.69
N LYS A 122 13.50 -3.88 -11.99
CA LYS A 122 13.11 -4.82 -13.06
C LYS A 122 13.58 -4.41 -14.46
N THR A 123 14.00 -3.16 -14.66
CA THR A 123 14.47 -2.66 -15.96
C THR A 123 15.99 -2.73 -16.13
N THR A 124 16.75 -2.68 -15.02
CA THR A 124 18.21 -2.67 -15.06
C THR A 124 18.84 -3.88 -14.37
N ASP A 125 18.02 -4.70 -13.70
CA ASP A 125 18.41 -5.80 -12.81
C ASP A 125 19.40 -5.38 -11.70
N GLU A 126 19.52 -4.07 -11.45
CA GLU A 126 20.34 -3.53 -10.37
C GLU A 126 19.67 -3.77 -9.02
N ILE A 127 20.46 -4.26 -8.06
CA ILE A 127 20.03 -4.48 -6.68
C ILE A 127 20.51 -3.31 -5.82
N TYR A 128 19.57 -2.70 -5.10
CA TYR A 128 19.84 -1.66 -4.12
C TYR A 128 19.58 -2.20 -2.72
N ILE A 129 20.41 -1.76 -1.77
CA ILE A 129 20.26 -2.07 -0.34
C ILE A 129 20.20 -0.75 0.41
N ARG A 130 19.09 -0.48 1.12
CA ARG A 130 18.86 0.79 1.83
C ARG A 130 18.09 0.59 3.13
N GLU A 131 18.11 1.61 3.99
CA GLU A 131 17.23 1.62 5.16
C GLU A 131 15.75 1.79 4.74
N PRO A 132 14.80 1.04 5.36
CA PRO A 132 13.38 1.24 5.15
C PRO A 132 12.90 2.69 5.28
N SER A 133 13.41 3.42 6.29
CA SER A 133 13.12 4.83 6.55
C SER A 133 13.47 5.72 5.35
N GLU A 134 14.66 5.53 4.76
CA GLU A 134 15.11 6.25 3.57
C GLU A 134 14.24 5.96 2.36
N ILE A 135 13.88 4.68 2.16
CA ILE A 135 13.01 4.26 1.06
C ILE A 135 11.62 4.90 1.22
N ALA A 136 11.05 4.87 2.42
CA ALA A 136 9.73 5.42 2.72
C ALA A 136 9.67 6.95 2.53
N LEU A 137 10.74 7.67 2.87
CA LEU A 137 10.83 9.13 2.71
C LEU A 137 11.15 9.54 1.26
N ALA A 138 11.73 8.65 0.46
CA ALA A 138 12.03 8.90 -0.94
C ALA A 138 10.80 8.67 -1.83
N LYS A 139 9.96 9.70 -1.99
CA LYS A 139 8.72 9.65 -2.80
C LYS A 139 8.90 9.01 -4.20
N LYS A 140 9.98 9.38 -4.90
CA LYS A 140 10.31 8.86 -6.25
C LYS A 140 10.67 7.37 -6.27
N ILE A 141 11.11 6.84 -5.14
CA ILE A 141 11.45 5.43 -4.99
C ILE A 141 10.19 4.66 -4.59
N ILE A 142 9.46 5.13 -3.57
CA ILE A 142 8.28 4.40 -3.07
C ILE A 142 7.15 4.33 -4.09
N GLU A 143 6.95 5.37 -4.94
CA GLU A 143 5.93 5.36 -5.99
C GLU A 143 6.16 4.30 -7.08
N GLU A 144 7.36 3.73 -7.11
CA GLU A 144 7.81 2.74 -8.08
C GLU A 144 7.75 1.29 -7.54
N PHE A 145 7.24 1.09 -6.33
CA PHE A 145 6.86 -0.22 -5.80
C PHE A 145 5.37 -0.48 -6.00
N ASP A 146 4.93 -1.73 -5.95
CA ASP A 146 3.50 -2.02 -5.79
C ASP A 146 3.01 -1.69 -4.36
N ALA A 147 1.70 -1.52 -4.21
CA ALA A 147 1.06 -1.13 -2.94
C ALA A 147 1.40 -2.08 -1.78
N ILE A 148 1.47 -3.38 -2.06
CA ILE A 148 1.74 -4.42 -1.06
C ILE A 148 3.16 -4.24 -0.52
N GLN A 149 4.14 -4.15 -1.42
CA GLN A 149 5.54 -3.96 -1.07
C GLN A 149 5.75 -2.61 -0.37
N ALA A 150 5.11 -1.55 -0.86
CA ALA A 150 5.16 -0.23 -0.24
C ALA A 150 4.57 -0.22 1.18
N PHE A 151 3.48 -0.93 1.42
CA PHE A 151 2.93 -1.14 2.76
C PHE A 151 3.95 -1.83 3.67
N TYR A 152 4.58 -2.94 3.22
CA TYR A 152 5.61 -3.62 4.00
C TYR A 152 6.82 -2.72 4.31
N ILE A 153 7.27 -1.92 3.35
CA ILE A 153 8.31 -0.90 3.56
C ILE A 153 7.87 0.09 4.63
N GLY A 154 6.63 0.57 4.57
CA GLY A 154 6.04 1.45 5.58
C GLY A 154 6.04 0.84 6.98
N VAL A 155 5.67 -0.43 7.13
CA VAL A 155 5.73 -1.15 8.41
C VAL A 155 7.16 -1.23 8.96
N MET A 156 8.14 -1.53 8.10
CA MET A 156 9.55 -1.59 8.50
C MET A 156 10.08 -0.19 8.90
N ALA A 157 9.74 0.84 8.12
CA ALA A 157 10.11 2.23 8.40
C ALA A 157 9.47 2.74 9.69
N GLY A 158 8.19 2.43 9.92
CA GLY A 158 7.48 2.77 11.16
C GLY A 158 8.19 2.24 12.41
N ARG A 159 8.72 1.00 12.35
CA ARG A 159 9.51 0.42 13.45
C ARG A 159 10.83 1.17 13.68
N GLN A 160 11.47 1.67 12.63
CA GLN A 160 12.68 2.49 12.77
C GLN A 160 12.37 3.87 13.36
N PHE A 161 11.28 4.51 12.92
CA PHE A 161 10.81 5.78 13.49
C PHE A 161 10.39 5.65 14.95
N ALA A 162 9.82 4.52 15.36
CA ALA A 162 9.51 4.25 16.76
C ALA A 162 10.76 4.17 17.65
N LYS A 163 11.88 3.66 17.12
CA LYS A 163 13.16 3.52 17.83
C LYS A 163 13.95 4.84 17.92
N ASN A 164 13.79 5.74 16.96
CA ASN A 164 14.53 7.00 16.88
C ASN A 164 13.58 8.22 17.03
N PRO A 165 13.38 8.75 18.27
CA PRO A 165 12.44 9.85 18.52
C PRO A 165 12.84 11.18 17.86
N ASN A 166 14.10 11.36 17.46
CA ASN A 166 14.53 12.54 16.71
C ASN A 166 13.97 12.58 15.28
N THR A 167 13.75 11.42 14.64
CA THR A 167 13.18 11.32 13.30
C THR A 167 11.66 11.59 13.29
N GLN A 168 10.96 11.29 14.39
CA GLN A 168 9.53 11.60 14.57
C GLN A 168 9.23 13.11 14.55
N ARG A 169 10.19 13.94 14.95
CA ARG A 169 10.03 15.41 14.92
C ARG A 169 10.10 15.97 13.49
N GLU A 170 10.81 15.30 12.59
CA GLU A 170 10.87 15.70 11.18
C GLU A 170 9.61 15.30 10.40
N THR A 171 9.03 14.13 10.70
CA THR A 171 7.74 13.71 10.11
C THR A 171 6.58 14.58 10.60
N ASN A 172 6.57 14.96 11.88
CA ASN A 172 5.54 15.88 12.42
C ASN A 172 5.70 17.33 11.92
N LYS A 173 6.93 17.81 11.66
CA LYS A 173 7.15 19.14 11.05
C LYS A 173 6.86 19.16 9.56
N LYS A 174 7.02 18.04 8.87
CA LYS A 174 6.73 17.92 7.45
C LYS A 174 5.34 17.31 7.26
N LYS A 175 4.34 18.19 7.06
CA LYS A 175 3.14 17.91 6.24
C LYS A 175 3.52 17.55 4.79
N HIS A 176 4.50 16.66 4.57
CA HIS A 176 5.06 16.30 3.26
C HIS A 176 4.40 15.07 2.63
N LEU A 177 3.55 14.36 3.38
CA LEU A 177 2.55 13.49 2.78
C LEU A 177 1.31 14.33 2.45
N ARG A 178 1.49 15.41 1.69
CA ARG A 178 0.36 15.97 0.95
C ARG A 178 -0.06 14.88 -0.01
N LEU A 179 -1.21 14.28 0.29
CA LEU A 179 -1.97 13.39 -0.58
C LEU A 179 -1.88 14.00 -1.98
N VAL A 180 -1.46 13.19 -2.96
CA VAL A 180 -1.24 13.64 -4.33
C VAL A 180 -2.50 14.38 -4.78
N VAL A 181 -2.39 15.69 -4.96
CA VAL A 181 -3.42 16.48 -5.62
C VAL A 181 -3.36 16.04 -7.08
N GLY A 182 -4.48 15.56 -7.59
CA GLY A 182 -4.61 15.11 -8.98
C GLY A 182 -4.31 16.20 -9.98
#